data_AF-A0A7R9JPB7-F1
#
_entry.id   AF-A0A7R9JPB7-F1
#
_cell.length_a   1.000
_cell.length_b   1.000
_cell.length_c   1.000
_cell.angle_alpha   90.00
_cell.angle_beta   90.00
_cell.angle_gamma   90.00
#
_symmetry.space_group_name_H-M   'P 1'
#
loop_
_entity.id
_entity.type
_entity.pdbx_description
1 polymer ?
#
loop_
_entity_poly.entity_id
_entity_poly.type
_entity_poly.pdbx_seq_one_letter_code
_entity_poly.pdbx_strand_id
1 'polypeptide(L)'
;MLQHCEGVSRSSQIEPSLSSLSTYDLHKRLINEYILCRKGSTSTLKRNTSQDKCDLDVIRENHRFLWNEEDSADTWETRLAKKYYDKLFKEYCICDLSHYKENKVAMRWRTEQEVVIGKGQFGCGEKHCTEASGLRSWEVNFGYREQGEKRNALVKVRLCSGCSDKLNHHHKRKEVGRAKSKKRRSDNVHEDNKKRKGSDALEKSEAEESNTEEKGDEEEQEEGKAWRENSEAAEEKSRDDEFQDYLEELLL
;
A
#
# COMPACT_ATOMS: atom_id res chain seq x y z
N MET A 1 -12.84 -2.27 -69.64
CA MET A 1 -14.07 -3.00 -69.27
C MET A 1 -14.55 -2.45 -67.93
N LEU A 2 -15.70 -1.77 -67.91
CA LEU A 2 -16.36 -1.37 -66.66
C LEU A 2 -17.22 -2.53 -66.17
N GLN A 3 -16.71 -3.33 -65.24
CA GLN A 3 -17.51 -4.37 -64.59
C GLN A 3 -18.63 -3.71 -63.79
N HIS A 4 -19.87 -3.95 -64.20
CA HIS A 4 -21.05 -3.44 -63.51
C HIS A 4 -21.20 -4.17 -62.17
N CYS A 5 -21.53 -3.42 -61.11
CA CYS A 5 -21.78 -3.97 -59.78
C CYS A 5 -23.18 -4.57 -59.70
N GLU A 6 -23.38 -5.72 -60.34
CA GLU A 6 -24.57 -6.56 -60.12
C GLU A 6 -24.47 -7.20 -58.73
N GLY A 7 -25.32 -6.77 -57.78
CA GLY A 7 -25.41 -7.42 -56.47
C GLY A 7 -25.83 -6.56 -55.28
N VAL A 8 -25.87 -5.22 -55.39
CA VAL A 8 -26.45 -4.36 -54.34
C VAL A 8 -27.88 -4.03 -54.72
N SER A 9 -28.84 -4.73 -54.12
CA SER A 9 -30.26 -4.41 -54.21
C SER A 9 -30.50 -2.99 -53.71
N ARG A 10 -30.68 -2.04 -54.65
CA ARG A 10 -31.02 -0.65 -54.34
C ARG A 10 -32.38 -0.61 -53.65
N SER A 11 -32.37 -0.56 -52.32
CA SER A 11 -33.55 -0.22 -51.52
C SER A 11 -34.07 1.13 -52.00
N SER A 12 -35.30 1.15 -52.49
CA SER A 12 -35.95 2.31 -53.09
C SER A 12 -36.33 3.35 -52.03
N GLN A 13 -35.34 4.12 -51.58
CA GLN A 13 -35.51 5.37 -50.85
C GLN A 13 -34.86 6.50 -51.65
N ILE A 14 -35.41 7.71 -51.50
CA ILE A 14 -35.11 8.86 -52.34
C ILE A 14 -33.66 9.26 -52.16
N GLU A 15 -32.84 9.03 -53.18
CA GLU A 15 -31.43 9.43 -53.19
C GLU A 15 -31.32 10.95 -53.32
N PRO A 16 -30.82 11.68 -52.30
CA PRO A 16 -30.52 13.10 -52.46
C PRO A 16 -29.45 13.25 -53.53
N SER A 17 -29.56 14.27 -54.39
CA SER A 17 -28.57 14.47 -55.44
C SER A 17 -27.19 14.67 -54.80
N LEU A 18 -26.15 14.07 -55.40
CA LEU A 18 -24.77 14.15 -54.90
C LEU A 18 -24.29 15.61 -54.77
N SER A 19 -24.90 16.53 -55.53
CA SER A 19 -24.68 17.98 -55.51
C SER A 19 -25.28 18.71 -54.29
N SER A 20 -26.19 18.09 -53.54
CA SER A 20 -26.85 18.69 -52.37
C SER A 20 -26.18 18.36 -51.02
N LEU A 21 -25.20 17.45 -51.03
CA LEU A 21 -24.45 17.02 -49.86
C LEU A 21 -23.28 17.98 -49.59
N SER A 22 -22.87 18.11 -48.31
CA SER A 22 -21.63 18.82 -48.00
C SER A 22 -20.43 18.09 -48.62
N THR A 23 -19.33 18.81 -48.87
CA THR A 23 -18.10 18.22 -49.40
C THR A 23 -17.57 17.09 -48.51
N TYR A 24 -17.77 17.17 -47.20
CA TYR A 24 -17.41 16.11 -46.24
C TYR A 24 -18.30 14.87 -46.39
N ASP A 25 -19.63 15.05 -46.50
CA ASP A 25 -20.58 13.95 -46.59
C ASP A 25 -20.51 13.25 -47.96
N LEU A 26 -20.33 14.02 -49.03
CA LEU A 26 -20.07 13.52 -50.38
C LEU A 26 -18.79 12.67 -50.41
N HIS A 27 -17.70 13.18 -49.84
CA HIS A 27 -16.43 12.45 -49.72
C HIS A 27 -16.58 11.15 -48.93
N LYS A 28 -17.24 11.21 -47.76
CA LYS A 28 -17.53 10.04 -46.92
C LYS A 28 -18.36 8.99 -47.67
N ARG A 29 -19.38 9.42 -48.42
CA ARG A 29 -20.24 8.54 -49.24
C ARG A 29 -19.45 7.89 -50.38
N LEU A 30 -18.68 8.66 -51.15
CA LEU A 30 -17.87 8.16 -52.25
C LEU A 30 -16.81 7.16 -51.78
N ILE A 31 -16.16 7.42 -50.64
CA ILE A 31 -15.22 6.48 -50.01
C ILE A 31 -15.93 5.19 -49.61
N ASN A 32 -17.10 5.28 -48.98
CA ASN A 32 -17.87 4.10 -48.58
C ASN A 32 -18.25 3.24 -49.80
N GLU A 33 -18.84 3.82 -50.84
CA GLU A 33 -19.18 3.05 -52.06
C GLU A 33 -17.94 2.50 -52.76
N TYR A 34 -16.88 3.30 -52.93
CA TYR A 34 -15.67 2.85 -53.63
C TYR A 34 -14.96 1.68 -52.92
N ILE A 35 -14.85 1.73 -51.59
CA ILE A 35 -14.16 0.68 -50.83
C ILE A 35 -15.06 -0.57 -50.62
N LEU A 36 -16.38 -0.41 -50.52
CA LEU A 36 -17.29 -1.56 -50.40
C LEU A 36 -17.51 -2.29 -51.74
N CYS A 37 -17.59 -1.57 -52.86
CA CYS A 37 -17.81 -2.18 -54.18
C CYS A 37 -16.59 -2.94 -54.72
N ARG A 38 -15.36 -2.57 -54.31
CA ARG A 38 -14.15 -3.28 -54.74
C ARG A 38 -13.90 -4.51 -53.87
N LYS A 39 -14.40 -5.68 -54.32
CA LYS A 39 -14.23 -6.99 -53.67
C LYS A 39 -12.78 -7.18 -53.15
N GLY A 40 -12.63 -7.33 -51.84
CA GLY A 40 -11.35 -7.48 -51.13
C GLY A 40 -10.83 -6.22 -50.40
N SER A 41 -11.32 -5.03 -50.74
CA SER A 41 -10.78 -3.75 -50.23
C SER A 41 -11.17 -3.38 -48.79
N THR A 42 -12.02 -4.19 -48.14
CA THR A 42 -12.32 -4.06 -46.70
C THR A 42 -11.16 -4.55 -45.82
N SER A 43 -10.27 -5.40 -46.35
CA SER A 43 -9.08 -5.89 -45.64
C SER A 43 -8.05 -4.78 -45.36
N THR A 44 -7.91 -3.81 -46.28
CA THR A 44 -7.02 -2.64 -46.17
C THR A 44 -7.57 -1.51 -45.30
N LEU A 45 -8.85 -1.57 -44.89
CA LEU A 45 -9.48 -0.60 -43.97
C LEU A 45 -9.26 -0.92 -42.48
N LYS A 46 -8.52 -1.99 -42.15
CA LYS A 46 -8.24 -2.35 -40.75
C LYS A 46 -7.41 -1.26 -40.09
N ARG A 47 -8.02 -0.52 -39.15
CA ARG A 47 -7.32 0.42 -38.26
C ARG A 47 -6.18 -0.33 -37.55
N ASN A 48 -5.00 0.27 -37.52
CA ASN A 48 -3.90 -0.29 -36.73
C ASN A 48 -4.20 -0.05 -35.24
N THR A 49 -4.42 -1.14 -34.50
CA THR A 49 -4.75 -1.10 -33.06
C THR A 49 -3.53 -1.28 -32.16
N SER A 50 -2.30 -1.35 -32.71
CA SER A 50 -1.10 -1.64 -31.90
C SER A 50 -0.69 -0.53 -30.93
N GLN A 51 -1.20 0.68 -31.13
CA GLN A 51 -0.96 1.85 -30.27
C GLN A 51 -2.20 2.26 -29.45
N ASP A 52 -3.28 1.47 -29.50
CA ASP A 52 -4.47 1.74 -28.69
C ASP A 52 -4.21 1.43 -27.22
N LYS A 53 -4.05 2.48 -26.40
CA LYS A 53 -4.05 2.34 -24.94
C LYS A 53 -5.48 2.27 -24.43
N CYS A 54 -5.80 1.26 -23.63
CA CYS A 54 -7.04 1.25 -22.86
C CYS A 54 -6.84 2.02 -21.54
N ASP A 55 -7.94 2.53 -20.96
CA ASP A 55 -7.94 3.15 -19.62
C ASP A 55 -7.25 2.27 -18.56
N LEU A 56 -7.43 0.95 -18.66
CA LEU A 56 -6.79 -0.04 -17.79
C LEU A 56 -5.26 0.00 -17.88
N ASP A 57 -4.71 0.19 -19.06
CA ASP A 57 -3.26 0.20 -19.30
C ASP A 57 -2.67 1.54 -18.85
N VAL A 58 -3.38 2.64 -19.10
CA VAL A 58 -3.05 3.97 -18.55
C VAL A 58 -2.99 3.93 -17.01
N ILE A 59 -3.95 3.26 -16.36
CA ILE A 59 -3.94 3.05 -14.91
C ILE A 59 -2.76 2.16 -14.50
N ARG A 60 -2.47 1.07 -15.21
CA ARG A 60 -1.30 0.22 -14.90
C ARG A 60 0.03 0.95 -15.03
N GLU A 61 0.16 1.88 -15.96
CA GLU A 61 1.35 2.72 -16.11
C GLU A 61 1.48 3.76 -14.98
N ASN A 62 0.37 4.37 -14.55
CA ASN A 62 0.37 5.56 -13.68
C ASN A 62 -0.15 5.33 -12.25
N HIS A 63 -0.57 4.11 -11.90
CA HIS A 63 -1.02 3.80 -10.54
C HIS A 63 0.12 3.93 -9.53
N ARG A 64 -0.23 4.41 -8.35
CA ARG A 64 0.63 4.50 -7.17
C ARG A 64 -0.06 3.81 -6.01
N PHE A 65 0.72 3.14 -5.17
CA PHE A 65 0.18 2.42 -4.02
C PHE A 65 -0.32 3.37 -2.93
N LEU A 66 0.38 4.49 -2.74
CA LEU A 66 -0.05 5.63 -1.94
C LEU A 66 0.15 6.92 -2.75
N TRP A 67 -0.79 7.85 -2.59
CA TRP A 67 -0.68 9.22 -3.06
C TRP A 67 -0.42 10.11 -1.85
N ASN A 68 0.67 10.85 -1.89
CA ASN A 68 1.00 11.90 -0.92
C ASN A 68 0.34 13.23 -1.38
N GLU A 69 0.28 14.20 -0.48
CA GLU A 69 -0.32 15.52 -0.78
C GLU A 69 0.49 16.32 -1.80
N GLU A 70 1.80 16.09 -1.83
CA GLU A 70 2.78 16.68 -2.75
C GLU A 70 2.67 16.15 -4.19
N ASP A 71 1.95 15.04 -4.40
CA ASP A 71 1.81 14.40 -5.71
C ASP A 71 0.72 15.09 -6.56
N SER A 72 1.14 16.11 -7.31
CA SER A 72 0.29 16.82 -8.27
C SER A 72 -0.20 15.91 -9.40
N ALA A 73 -1.51 15.93 -9.64
CA ALA A 73 -2.12 15.20 -10.75
C ALA A 73 -2.12 16.07 -12.01
N ASP A 74 -0.93 16.31 -12.56
CA ASP A 74 -0.73 17.27 -13.66
C ASP A 74 -1.26 16.73 -14.99
N THR A 75 -1.06 15.45 -15.25
CA THR A 75 -1.48 14.79 -16.49
C THR A 75 -2.89 14.20 -16.39
N TRP A 76 -3.54 13.91 -17.52
CA TRP A 76 -4.89 13.33 -17.48
C TRP A 76 -4.85 11.87 -16.99
N GLU A 77 -3.76 11.15 -17.27
CA GLU A 77 -3.48 9.79 -16.83
C GLU A 77 -3.37 9.70 -15.31
N THR A 78 -2.62 10.63 -14.69
CA THR A 78 -2.47 10.69 -13.23
C THR A 78 -3.77 11.11 -12.55
N ARG A 79 -4.55 12.03 -13.14
CA ARG A 79 -5.92 12.36 -12.68
C ARG A 79 -6.86 11.16 -12.76
N LEU A 80 -6.75 10.33 -13.80
CA LEU A 80 -7.54 9.10 -13.92
C LEU A 80 -7.15 8.11 -12.81
N ALA A 81 -5.85 7.84 -12.64
CA ALA A 81 -5.35 6.95 -11.61
C ALA A 81 -5.74 7.41 -10.19
N LYS A 82 -5.68 8.72 -9.89
CA LYS A 82 -6.14 9.30 -8.62
C LYS A 82 -7.64 9.09 -8.39
N LYS A 83 -8.49 9.35 -9.38
CA LYS A 83 -9.94 9.07 -9.32
C LYS A 83 -10.28 7.59 -9.08
N TYR A 84 -9.44 6.65 -9.51
CA TYR A 84 -9.60 5.24 -9.17
C TYR A 84 -9.10 4.95 -7.76
N TYR A 85 -7.92 5.46 -7.37
CA TYR A 85 -7.38 5.33 -6.02
C TYR A 85 -8.36 5.82 -4.94
N ASP A 86 -9.04 6.95 -5.16
CA ASP A 86 -10.00 7.51 -4.21
C ASP A 86 -11.26 6.64 -4.02
N LYS A 87 -11.60 5.80 -5.01
CA LYS A 87 -12.70 4.82 -4.91
C LYS A 87 -12.31 3.53 -4.17
N LEU A 88 -11.02 3.27 -3.92
CA LEU A 88 -10.59 2.06 -3.22
C LEU A 88 -10.79 2.16 -1.71
N PHE A 89 -11.40 1.13 -1.12
CA PHE A 89 -11.58 0.99 0.33
C PHE A 89 -10.28 0.51 1.01
N LYS A 90 -9.46 1.48 1.44
CA LYS A 90 -8.08 1.30 1.95
C LYS A 90 -7.96 1.07 3.48
N GLU A 91 -9.08 0.90 4.19
CA GLU A 91 -9.08 0.75 5.66
C GLU A 91 -8.51 -0.58 6.17
N TYR A 92 -8.78 -1.68 5.44
CA TYR A 92 -8.43 -3.04 5.84
C TYR A 92 -7.88 -3.82 4.64
N CYS A 93 -6.73 -4.47 4.83
CA CYS A 93 -6.16 -5.43 3.89
C CYS A 93 -6.65 -6.85 4.15
N ILE A 94 -6.56 -7.69 3.11
CA ILE A 94 -6.61 -9.14 3.20
C ILE A 94 -5.18 -9.68 3.20
N CYS A 95 -4.92 -10.69 4.03
CA CYS A 95 -3.67 -11.42 4.04
C CYS A 95 -3.84 -12.84 3.49
N ASP A 96 -2.73 -13.42 3.06
CA ASP A 96 -2.57 -14.84 2.81
C ASP A 96 -1.45 -15.34 3.74
N LEU A 97 -1.85 -16.09 4.77
CA LEU A 97 -0.99 -16.67 5.80
C LEU A 97 -0.59 -18.11 5.45
N SER A 98 -0.82 -18.60 4.23
CA SER A 98 -0.54 -20.00 3.87
C SER A 98 0.93 -20.40 4.10
N HIS A 99 1.88 -19.49 3.87
CA HIS A 99 3.33 -19.70 4.05
C HIS A 99 3.89 -19.09 5.35
N TYR A 100 3.06 -18.89 6.38
CA TYR A 100 3.48 -18.27 7.66
C TYR A 100 4.70 -18.93 8.33
N LYS A 101 4.89 -20.25 8.13
CA LYS A 101 6.05 -21.01 8.65
C LYS A 101 7.38 -20.53 8.06
N GLU A 102 7.38 -20.03 6.83
CA GLU A 102 8.55 -19.44 6.16
C GLU A 102 8.72 -17.94 6.48
N ASN A 103 7.93 -17.39 7.42
CA ASN A 103 7.80 -15.95 7.71
C ASN A 103 7.38 -15.12 6.47
N LYS A 104 6.76 -15.76 5.46
CA LYS A 104 6.22 -15.13 4.26
C LYS A 104 4.72 -14.90 4.44
N VAL A 105 4.31 -13.64 4.41
CA VAL A 105 2.91 -13.22 4.46
C VAL A 105 2.65 -12.32 3.26
N ALA A 106 1.72 -12.71 2.39
CA ALA A 106 1.28 -11.85 1.29
C ALA A 106 0.07 -11.01 1.74
N MET A 107 -0.07 -9.81 1.19
CA MET A 107 -1.18 -8.90 1.49
C MET A 107 -1.68 -8.23 0.23
N ARG A 108 -2.97 -7.89 0.21
CA ARG A 108 -3.60 -7.09 -0.86
C ARG A 108 -4.78 -6.29 -0.33
N TRP A 109 -5.17 -5.28 -1.08
CA TRP A 109 -6.46 -4.61 -0.90
C TRP A 109 -7.63 -5.56 -1.20
N ARG A 110 -8.80 -5.25 -0.61
CA ARG A 110 -10.05 -6.00 -0.80
C ARG A 110 -10.61 -5.76 -2.20
N THR A 111 -11.24 -6.78 -2.79
CA THR A 111 -12.06 -6.58 -3.99
C THR A 111 -13.45 -6.05 -3.62
N GLU A 112 -14.17 -5.49 -4.59
CA GLU A 112 -15.55 -5.01 -4.40
C GLU A 112 -16.46 -6.08 -3.76
N GLN A 113 -16.42 -7.31 -4.29
CA GLN A 113 -17.19 -8.45 -3.75
C GLN A 113 -16.86 -8.72 -2.27
N GLU A 114 -15.58 -8.61 -1.88
CA GLU A 114 -15.16 -8.83 -0.49
C GLU A 114 -15.56 -7.69 0.44
N VAL A 115 -15.63 -6.46 -0.07
CA VAL A 115 -16.16 -5.30 0.67
C VAL A 115 -17.67 -5.47 0.90
N VAL A 116 -18.44 -5.86 -0.12
CA VAL A 116 -19.89 -6.13 -0.01
C VAL A 116 -20.19 -7.27 0.97
N ILE A 117 -19.35 -8.32 0.99
CA ILE A 117 -19.45 -9.43 1.96
C ILE A 117 -18.97 -9.01 3.38
N GLY A 118 -18.23 -7.90 3.52
CA GLY A 118 -17.67 -7.44 4.80
C GLY A 118 -16.42 -8.19 5.26
N LYS A 119 -15.72 -8.90 4.36
CA LYS A 119 -14.49 -9.63 4.68
C LYS A 119 -13.38 -8.67 5.12
N GLY A 120 -12.60 -9.06 6.13
CA GLY A 120 -11.57 -8.22 6.75
C GLY A 120 -12.10 -7.12 7.67
N GLN A 121 -13.41 -6.91 7.77
CA GLN A 121 -14.03 -5.93 8.67
C GLN A 121 -14.98 -6.59 9.67
N PHE A 122 -15.92 -7.41 9.20
CA PHE A 122 -16.84 -8.23 9.99
C PHE A 122 -16.49 -9.73 9.98
N GLY A 123 -15.73 -10.18 8.99
CA GLY A 123 -15.11 -11.51 8.94
C GLY A 123 -13.58 -11.43 8.97
N CYS A 124 -12.92 -12.57 9.17
CA CYS A 124 -11.46 -12.67 9.15
C CYS A 124 -10.87 -12.19 7.80
N GLY A 125 -9.80 -11.41 7.87
CA GLY A 125 -9.05 -10.90 6.71
C GLY A 125 -8.12 -11.92 6.06
N GLU A 126 -8.02 -13.14 6.61
CA GLU A 126 -7.28 -14.23 5.98
C GLU A 126 -8.05 -14.78 4.77
N LYS A 127 -7.37 -14.88 3.62
CA LYS A 127 -7.95 -15.32 2.34
C LYS A 127 -8.70 -16.64 2.45
N HIS A 128 -8.14 -17.63 3.15
CA HIS A 128 -8.72 -18.98 3.30
C HIS A 128 -9.56 -19.18 4.58
N CYS A 129 -9.81 -18.11 5.37
CA CYS A 129 -10.62 -18.18 6.58
C CYS A 129 -12.01 -17.57 6.37
N THR A 130 -13.03 -18.16 7.00
CA THR A 130 -14.44 -17.72 7.01
C THR A 130 -14.95 -17.36 8.41
N GLU A 131 -14.08 -17.39 9.42
CA GLU A 131 -14.45 -17.14 10.82
C GLU A 131 -14.72 -15.66 11.09
N ALA A 132 -15.79 -15.35 11.83
CA ALA A 132 -16.21 -13.99 12.19
C ALA A 132 -16.13 -13.69 13.70
N SER A 133 -15.81 -14.69 14.52
CA SER A 133 -15.66 -14.57 15.97
C SER A 133 -14.27 -14.11 16.38
N GLY A 134 -14.15 -13.45 17.54
CA GLY A 134 -12.86 -13.18 18.19
C GLY A 134 -11.88 -12.28 17.42
N LEU A 135 -12.38 -11.44 16.51
CA LEU A 135 -11.59 -10.61 15.59
C LEU A 135 -10.75 -9.54 16.31
N ARG A 136 -9.43 -9.57 16.10
CA ARG A 136 -8.45 -8.57 16.57
C ARG A 136 -7.87 -7.78 15.39
N SER A 137 -7.59 -6.51 15.61
CA SER A 137 -6.96 -5.61 14.63
C SER A 137 -5.44 -5.55 14.86
N TRP A 138 -4.70 -5.69 13.77
CA TRP A 138 -3.24 -5.69 13.73
C TRP A 138 -2.76 -4.64 12.74
N GLU A 139 -1.72 -3.91 13.13
CA GLU A 139 -0.97 -3.04 12.23
C GLU A 139 0.30 -3.76 11.79
N VAL A 140 0.49 -3.85 10.47
CA VAL A 140 1.55 -4.62 9.83
C VAL A 140 2.29 -3.72 8.86
N ASN A 141 3.63 -3.71 8.95
CA ASN A 141 4.46 -3.09 7.94
C ASN A 141 4.40 -3.90 6.64
N PHE A 142 4.02 -3.25 5.54
CA PHE A 142 3.99 -3.76 4.19
C PHE A 142 5.07 -3.05 3.37
N GLY A 143 6.17 -3.77 3.10
CA GLY A 143 7.22 -3.31 2.19
C GLY A 143 6.85 -3.61 0.74
N TYR A 144 6.85 -2.59 -0.11
CA TYR A 144 6.57 -2.67 -1.54
C TYR A 144 7.67 -1.99 -2.36
N ARG A 145 7.66 -2.21 -3.67
CA ARG A 145 8.59 -1.56 -4.60
C ARG A 145 7.81 -0.73 -5.59
N GLU A 146 8.13 0.56 -5.68
CA GLU A 146 7.45 1.53 -6.54
C GLU A 146 8.52 2.33 -7.29
N GLN A 147 8.41 2.40 -8.63
CA GLN A 147 9.39 3.04 -9.52
C GLN A 147 10.87 2.65 -9.31
N GLY A 148 11.12 1.48 -8.71
CA GLY A 148 12.46 0.96 -8.41
C GLY A 148 12.90 1.16 -6.95
N GLU A 149 12.27 2.07 -6.21
CA GLU A 149 12.52 2.34 -4.79
C GLU A 149 11.81 1.33 -3.89
N LYS A 150 12.38 1.06 -2.70
CA LYS A 150 11.70 0.29 -1.65
C LYS A 150 10.95 1.26 -0.75
N ARG A 151 9.62 1.11 -0.66
CA ARG A 151 8.75 1.92 0.20
C ARG A 151 8.04 1.02 1.21
N ASN A 152 7.71 1.58 2.37
CA ASN A 152 7.06 0.87 3.48
C ASN A 152 5.75 1.58 3.83
N ALA A 153 4.68 0.83 4.07
CA ALA A 153 3.40 1.36 4.50
C ALA A 153 2.84 0.55 5.68
N LEU A 154 2.28 1.21 6.68
CA LEU A 154 1.60 0.53 7.78
C LEU A 154 0.14 0.23 7.38
N VAL A 155 -0.18 -1.05 7.20
CA VAL A 155 -1.53 -1.50 6.82
C VAL A 155 -2.24 -2.19 7.98
N LYS A 156 -3.57 -2.04 8.02
CA LYS A 156 -4.43 -2.63 9.06
C LYS A 156 -5.04 -3.94 8.56
N VAL A 157 -4.99 -4.98 9.37
CA VAL A 157 -5.55 -6.31 9.07
C VAL A 157 -6.36 -6.78 10.28
N ARG A 158 -7.56 -7.32 10.04
CA ARG A 158 -8.42 -7.88 11.11
C ARG A 158 -8.46 -9.40 11.03
N LEU A 159 -8.09 -10.10 12.10
CA LEU A 159 -7.93 -11.56 12.11
C LEU A 159 -8.61 -12.21 13.33
N CYS A 160 -9.16 -13.41 13.15
CA CYS A 160 -9.56 -14.27 14.28
C CYS A 160 -8.34 -14.71 15.09
N SER A 161 -8.54 -15.26 16.30
CA SER A 161 -7.47 -15.76 17.17
C SER A 161 -6.51 -16.71 16.46
N GLY A 162 -7.01 -17.76 15.80
CA GLY A 162 -6.19 -18.75 15.12
C GLY A 162 -5.37 -18.21 13.93
N CYS A 163 -5.80 -17.11 13.31
CA CYS A 163 -5.01 -16.43 12.26
C CYS A 163 -4.05 -15.37 12.85
N SER A 164 -4.43 -14.74 13.95
CA SER A 164 -3.55 -13.90 14.79
C SER A 164 -2.30 -14.67 15.24
N ASP A 165 -2.47 -15.91 15.69
CA ASP A 165 -1.37 -16.73 16.18
C ASP A 165 -0.41 -17.14 15.05
N LYS A 166 -0.94 -17.38 13.83
CA LYS A 166 -0.14 -17.60 12.62
C LYS A 166 0.65 -16.35 12.20
N LEU A 167 0.04 -15.16 12.28
CA LEU A 167 0.70 -13.89 11.98
C LEU A 167 1.87 -13.60 12.96
N ASN A 168 1.73 -14.03 14.22
CA ASN A 168 2.72 -13.84 15.27
C ASN A 168 3.71 -15.00 15.45
N HIS A 169 3.67 -16.01 14.58
CA HIS A 169 4.42 -17.27 14.73
C HIS A 169 5.93 -17.09 14.88
N HIS A 170 6.53 -16.13 14.16
CA HIS A 170 7.98 -15.88 14.18
C HIS A 170 8.35 -14.57 14.91
N HIS A 171 7.45 -13.59 14.94
CA HIS A 171 7.68 -12.27 15.56
C HIS A 171 6.45 -11.89 16.38
N LYS A 172 6.63 -11.58 17.67
CA LYS A 172 5.56 -11.08 18.54
C LYS A 172 5.22 -9.64 18.16
N ARG A 173 4.35 -9.46 17.17
CA ARG A 173 3.83 -8.13 16.78
C ARG A 173 2.88 -7.65 17.88
N LYS A 174 2.70 -6.33 18.02
CA LYS A 174 1.87 -5.75 19.07
C LYS A 174 0.41 -5.66 18.62
N GLU A 175 -0.51 -6.08 19.48
CA GLU A 175 -1.95 -5.78 19.34
C GLU A 175 -2.17 -4.27 19.49
N VAL A 176 -2.91 -3.67 18.56
CA VAL A 176 -3.35 -2.28 18.69
C VAL A 176 -4.35 -2.19 19.84
N GLY A 177 -3.92 -1.62 20.97
CA GLY A 177 -4.77 -1.36 22.14
C GLY A 177 -4.39 -2.06 23.46
N ARG A 178 -3.29 -2.81 23.55
CA ARG A 178 -2.95 -3.60 24.77
C ARG A 178 -1.76 -3.10 25.60
N ALA A 179 -1.52 -1.79 25.61
CA ALA A 179 -0.49 -1.15 26.43
C ALA A 179 -1.06 -0.67 27.79
N LYS A 180 -0.29 -0.90 28.88
CA LYS A 180 -0.51 -0.42 30.27
C LYS A 180 -1.67 -1.05 31.07
N SER A 181 -1.41 -2.21 31.70
CA SER A 181 -2.18 -2.66 32.89
C SER A 181 -1.38 -3.57 33.85
N LYS A 182 -0.42 -4.38 33.37
CA LYS A 182 0.26 -5.42 34.18
C LYS A 182 1.68 -5.09 34.70
N LYS A 183 1.94 -3.86 35.18
CA LYS A 183 3.20 -3.54 35.92
C LYS A 183 2.98 -2.62 37.14
N ARG A 184 1.97 -2.94 37.96
CA ARG A 184 1.77 -2.40 39.32
C ARG A 184 1.06 -3.44 40.20
N ARG A 185 1.79 -4.47 40.67
CA ARG A 185 1.44 -5.43 41.75
C ARG A 185 2.53 -6.53 41.85
N SER A 186 3.71 -6.16 42.34
CA SER A 186 4.72 -7.10 42.88
C SER A 186 5.88 -6.32 43.53
N ASP A 187 5.55 -5.39 44.42
CA ASP A 187 6.51 -4.76 45.35
C ASP A 187 5.75 -4.40 46.62
N ASN A 188 6.01 -5.19 47.68
CA ASN A 188 5.68 -5.03 49.11
C ASN A 188 5.41 -6.40 49.77
N VAL A 189 6.47 -7.22 49.94
CA VAL A 189 6.62 -8.10 51.11
C VAL A 189 8.12 -8.23 51.45
N HIS A 190 8.63 -7.24 52.16
CA HIS A 190 9.65 -7.38 53.22
C HIS A 190 8.91 -6.89 54.48
N GLU A 191 9.06 -7.42 55.68
CA GLU A 191 10.17 -8.15 56.30
C GLU A 191 9.66 -8.72 57.64
N ASP A 192 9.95 -9.99 58.02
CA ASP A 192 10.06 -10.34 59.46
C ASP A 192 10.62 -11.75 59.80
N ASN A 193 11.33 -11.78 60.95
CA ASN A 193 11.58 -12.88 61.90
C ASN A 193 12.53 -14.10 61.63
N LYS A 194 13.74 -13.99 62.21
CA LYS A 194 14.44 -14.91 63.16
C LYS A 194 14.74 -16.41 62.88
N LYS A 195 16.06 -16.67 62.83
CA LYS A 195 16.89 -17.59 63.68
C LYS A 195 16.50 -19.08 63.88
N ARG A 196 17.40 -19.99 63.42
CA ARG A 196 18.11 -21.12 64.12
C ARG A 196 18.59 -22.14 63.06
N LYS A 197 19.90 -22.34 62.78
CA LYS A 197 21.02 -23.00 63.52
C LYS A 197 21.14 -24.52 63.25
N GLY A 198 22.26 -24.92 62.64
CA GLY A 198 22.74 -26.29 62.36
C GLY A 198 23.39 -26.36 60.97
N SER A 199 24.72 -26.38 60.82
CA SER A 199 25.60 -27.58 60.74
C SER A 199 25.23 -28.52 59.58
N ASP A 200 26.10 -28.95 58.66
CA ASP A 200 27.57 -28.85 58.46
C ASP A 200 27.91 -29.39 57.04
N ALA A 201 29.09 -29.28 56.41
CA ALA A 201 30.37 -28.59 56.64
C ALA A 201 31.25 -28.62 55.34
N LEU A 202 32.43 -27.97 55.36
CA LEU A 202 33.60 -28.08 54.44
C LEU A 202 33.42 -27.63 52.97
N GLU A 203 34.09 -26.56 52.55
CA GLU A 203 35.41 -26.53 51.84
C GLU A 203 35.29 -26.80 50.31
N LYS A 204 36.00 -26.10 49.39
CA LYS A 204 37.20 -25.27 49.51
C LYS A 204 37.29 -24.20 48.39
N SER A 205 38.12 -23.20 48.67
CA SER A 205 38.67 -22.11 47.85
C SER A 205 39.38 -22.52 46.53
N GLU A 206 39.97 -21.67 45.66
CA GLU A 206 40.23 -20.21 45.49
C GLU A 206 40.37 -20.02 43.93
N ALA A 207 40.08 -18.88 43.27
CA ALA A 207 40.98 -17.75 43.00
C ALA A 207 42.42 -18.18 42.55
N GLU A 208 43.08 -17.70 41.47
CA GLU A 208 42.98 -16.44 40.70
C GLU A 208 43.34 -16.61 39.19
N GLU A 209 43.50 -15.47 38.51
CA GLU A 209 43.59 -15.14 37.08
C GLU A 209 44.80 -15.67 36.28
N SER A 210 44.68 -15.71 34.94
CA SER A 210 45.66 -15.07 34.02
C SER A 210 45.18 -15.03 32.55
N ASN A 211 45.75 -14.07 31.81
CA ASN A 211 45.65 -13.74 30.37
C ASN A 211 45.88 -14.93 29.39
N THR A 212 45.60 -14.88 28.06
CA THR A 212 45.67 -13.75 27.10
C THR A 212 44.88 -14.02 25.78
N GLU A 213 44.49 -12.96 25.03
CA GLU A 213 44.44 -12.83 23.52
C GLU A 213 43.61 -13.82 22.64
N GLU A 214 42.98 -13.46 21.50
CA GLU A 214 42.73 -12.18 20.79
C GLU A 214 41.67 -12.35 19.66
N LYS A 215 40.90 -11.27 19.33
CA LYS A 215 40.43 -10.81 17.99
C LYS A 215 38.97 -10.29 17.92
N GLY A 216 38.80 -9.10 17.31
CA GLY A 216 37.58 -8.75 16.56
C GLY A 216 37.03 -7.33 16.76
N ASP A 217 37.43 -6.42 15.86
CA ASP A 217 36.68 -5.26 15.35
C ASP A 217 36.37 -4.06 16.28
N GLU A 218 37.27 -3.07 16.22
CA GLU A 218 37.00 -1.66 16.53
C GLU A 218 36.62 -0.90 15.24
N GLU A 219 35.35 -0.49 15.04
CA GLU A 219 34.99 0.54 14.03
C GLU A 219 33.55 1.09 14.21
N GLU A 220 33.23 1.77 15.33
CA GLU A 220 31.90 2.43 15.48
C GLU A 220 31.83 3.61 16.48
N GLN A 221 32.94 4.33 16.76
CA GLN A 221 33.00 5.39 17.80
C GLN A 221 33.36 6.83 17.34
N GLU A 222 33.04 7.22 16.10
CA GLU A 222 33.18 8.64 15.68
C GLU A 222 31.87 9.37 15.36
N GLU A 223 30.80 8.70 14.91
CA GLU A 223 29.55 9.39 14.52
C GLU A 223 28.77 10.01 15.70
N GLY A 224 29.06 9.60 16.94
CA GLY A 224 28.37 10.07 18.15
C GLY A 224 28.73 11.49 18.63
N LYS A 225 29.74 12.14 18.05
CA LYS A 225 30.21 13.47 18.51
C LYS A 225 29.61 14.67 17.77
N ALA A 226 29.09 14.48 16.56
CA ALA A 226 28.52 15.57 15.74
C ALA A 226 27.19 16.15 16.28
N TRP A 227 26.54 15.47 17.23
CA TRP A 227 25.21 15.83 17.76
C TRP A 227 25.24 16.37 19.20
N ARG A 228 26.43 16.74 19.72
CA ARG A 228 26.62 17.14 21.13
C ARG A 228 27.09 18.58 21.34
N GLU A 229 27.10 19.39 20.29
CA GLU A 229 27.59 20.77 20.30
C GLU A 229 26.60 21.74 19.63
N ASN A 230 25.34 21.70 20.09
CA ASN A 230 24.41 22.83 20.00
C ASN A 230 23.31 22.72 21.08
N SER A 231 23.72 22.68 22.34
CA SER A 231 22.83 22.82 23.50
C SER A 231 23.18 24.09 24.29
N GLU A 232 23.28 25.22 23.59
CA GLU A 232 23.13 26.53 24.20
C GLU A 232 21.64 26.88 24.25
N ALA A 233 21.22 27.53 25.34
CA ALA A 233 19.81 27.59 25.72
C ALA A 233 18.97 28.48 24.79
N ALA A 234 18.10 27.85 24.00
CA ALA A 234 16.83 28.45 23.61
C ALA A 234 15.78 28.03 24.63
N GLU A 235 15.26 28.97 25.41
CA GLU A 235 14.05 28.73 26.20
C GLU A 235 12.91 28.40 25.24
N GLU A 236 12.15 27.34 25.54
CA GLU A 236 10.93 27.03 24.79
C GLU A 236 9.93 28.18 25.02
N LYS A 237 9.86 29.13 24.07
CA LYS A 237 8.81 30.16 24.04
C LYS A 237 7.46 29.45 24.17
N SER A 238 6.56 30.00 25.00
CA SER A 238 5.27 29.36 25.14
C SER A 238 4.51 29.50 23.83
N ARG A 239 3.65 28.52 23.53
CA ARG A 239 2.83 28.55 22.31
C ARG A 239 2.02 29.85 22.20
N ASP A 240 1.62 30.43 23.33
CA ASP A 240 0.83 31.67 23.32
C ASP A 240 1.70 32.90 22.94
N ASP A 241 3.02 32.86 23.16
CA ASP A 241 3.97 33.87 22.65
C ASP A 241 4.16 33.78 21.12
N GLU A 242 4.22 32.56 20.56
CA GLU A 242 4.28 32.35 19.10
C GLU A 242 3.02 32.88 18.40
N PHE A 243 1.85 32.70 19.03
CA PHE A 243 0.59 33.27 18.55
C PHE A 243 0.56 34.80 18.64
N GLN A 244 1.22 35.39 19.64
CA GLN A 244 1.32 36.84 19.81
C GLN A 244 2.24 37.45 18.74
N ASP A 245 3.45 36.90 18.54
CA ASP A 245 4.40 37.31 17.49
C ASP A 245 3.72 37.28 16.09
N TYR A 246 2.95 36.21 15.79
CA TYR A 246 2.20 36.09 14.53
C TYR A 246 1.09 37.14 14.36
N LEU A 247 0.38 37.51 15.44
CA LEU A 247 -0.65 38.55 15.37
C LEU A 247 -0.06 39.95 15.19
N GLU A 248 1.12 40.21 15.75
CA GLU A 248 1.83 41.48 15.56
C GLU A 248 2.38 41.61 14.13
N GLU A 249 2.90 40.54 13.54
CA GLU A 249 3.36 40.53 12.12
C GLU A 249 2.21 40.72 11.12
N LEU A 250 0.98 40.33 11.46
CA LEU A 250 -0.22 40.49 10.61
C LEU A 250 -0.87 41.89 10.70
N LEU A 251 -0.45 42.73 11.66
CA LEU A 251 -1.05 44.04 11.94
C LEU A 251 -0.13 45.24 11.63
N LEU A 252 1.06 44.99 11.06
CA LEU A 252 1.93 45.99 10.43
C LEU A 252 1.66 46.14 8.91
#